data_AF-A0A935YU67-F1
#
_entry.id   AF-A0A935YU67-F1
#
_cell.length_a   1.000
_cell.length_b   1.000
_cell.length_c   1.000
_cell.angle_alpha   90.00
_cell.angle_beta   90.00
_cell.angle_gamma   90.00
#
_symmetry.space_group_name_H-M   'P 1'
#
loop_
_entity.id
_entity.type
_entity.pdbx_description
1 polymer ?
#
loop_
_entity_poly.entity_id
_entity_poly.type
_entity_poly.pdbx_seq_one_letter_code
_entity_poly.pdbx_strand_id
1 'polypeptide(L)'
;MANINHYRPLSLFLSATIIINCLFLFMNGYGADLGYWYDWTKQLAGHGYKNFNGNYPPVYLHWIYLIGNLLDYFKIPIENSDLLKFFWVTPVFFSHLLLVGLVHKLLVRANANTNFHLCLMLLVAFNPALIINGPIWGQVDLLPSCLALSAIYLHFSSRYAYLMIPIFTLALLTKLQMICFAPVVAILFFQKIKQHLVGILLALLIIVLVFLPFYWVDYHKQIFKQAYLDTLGQYPVITMNAANIWIWLIGNNAPDNIQIVSNLHPWFPESISKAKYFGMFLFSSLCLMVFIVGIHQFNLIKRKVNEQILLSSTYFYAMVCALAFFALLPAMHERYIFPAAVAALLFSASKTKQLGYPVLLSLVASLNMLIILGINGSNIWLGLSILVTLLLVVSFIELFTGSKFYDLINQLIMELCSKKYSFPLIFILVFSITLGYLLERYSLHQTVLTKDYKLLMDYPVTLSRQEYGKHRFNASVDGNVLTVGDKRFAYGIGTHADSEIIFAIPQEAKALHIQYGLDDEVGSAEVVFEIWEGAQLLWRSEVIYGYESVKAIQLPLSGKGSLTLKVDSYGSNSWDHVDWIEPILIF
;
A
#
# COMPACT_ATOMS: atom_id res chain seq x y z
N MET A 1 -49.25 -12.17 2.70
CA MET A 1 -48.52 -11.34 1.72
C MET A 1 -47.15 -10.93 2.29
N ALA A 2 -46.16 -11.82 2.39
CA ALA A 2 -44.86 -11.50 2.98
C ALA A 2 -43.70 -12.34 2.39
N ASN A 3 -43.51 -12.27 1.06
CA ASN A 3 -42.33 -12.90 0.42
C ASN A 3 -41.85 -12.22 -0.88
N ILE A 4 -42.34 -11.01 -1.21
CA ILE A 4 -42.05 -10.35 -2.49
C ILE A 4 -40.93 -9.28 -2.41
N ASN A 5 -40.45 -8.90 -1.22
CA ASN A 5 -39.55 -7.74 -1.07
C ASN A 5 -38.04 -8.04 -0.99
N HIS A 6 -37.58 -9.30 -0.97
CA HIS A 6 -36.13 -9.60 -0.89
C HIS A 6 -35.37 -9.54 -2.23
N TYR A 7 -36.06 -9.62 -3.38
CA TYR A 7 -35.41 -9.73 -4.71
C TYR A 7 -35.30 -8.41 -5.48
N ARG A 8 -36.13 -7.40 -5.18
CA ARG A 8 -36.02 -6.06 -5.77
C ARG A 8 -34.75 -5.25 -5.40
N PRO A 9 -34.02 -5.48 -4.29
CA PRO A 9 -32.80 -4.71 -4.01
C PRO A 9 -31.60 -5.12 -4.87
N LEU A 10 -31.43 -6.40 -5.25
CA LEU A 10 -30.19 -6.85 -5.91
C LEU A 10 -30.00 -6.21 -7.30
N SER A 11 -31.04 -6.18 -8.13
CA SER A 11 -30.94 -5.58 -9.46
C SER A 11 -30.59 -4.10 -9.40
N LEU A 12 -31.12 -3.37 -8.42
CA LEU A 12 -30.78 -1.96 -8.19
C LEU A 12 -29.28 -1.79 -7.90
N PHE A 13 -28.70 -2.61 -7.02
CA PHE A 13 -27.28 -2.53 -6.69
C PHE A 13 -26.38 -2.97 -7.84
N LEU A 14 -26.77 -3.98 -8.61
CA LEU A 14 -26.05 -4.38 -9.83
C LEU A 14 -26.06 -3.24 -10.85
N SER A 15 -27.21 -2.62 -11.10
CA SER A 15 -27.31 -1.46 -12.00
C SER A 15 -26.47 -0.28 -11.50
N ALA A 16 -26.53 0.05 -10.21
CA ALA A 16 -25.71 1.10 -9.61
C ALA A 16 -24.21 0.81 -9.81
N THR A 17 -23.79 -0.43 -9.58
CA THR A 17 -22.41 -0.87 -9.77
C THR A 17 -21.97 -0.68 -11.22
N ILE A 18 -22.79 -1.06 -12.21
CA ILE A 18 -22.50 -0.83 -13.64
C ILE A 18 -22.31 0.67 -13.91
N ILE A 19 -23.27 1.48 -13.49
CA ILE A 19 -23.26 2.93 -13.72
C ILE A 19 -22.00 3.56 -13.13
N ILE A 20 -21.67 3.27 -11.88
CA ILE A 20 -20.49 3.80 -11.20
C ILE A 20 -19.20 3.40 -11.92
N ASN A 21 -19.04 2.11 -12.25
CA ASN A 21 -17.83 1.66 -12.93
C ASN A 21 -17.65 2.35 -14.30
N CYS A 22 -18.74 2.55 -15.05
CA CYS A 22 -18.69 3.28 -16.32
C CYS A 22 -18.43 4.78 -16.14
N LEU A 23 -19.02 5.43 -15.14
CA LEU A 23 -18.83 6.87 -14.90
C LEU A 23 -17.40 7.20 -14.47
N PHE A 24 -16.83 6.40 -13.57
CA PHE A 24 -15.49 6.63 -13.02
C PHE A 24 -14.36 6.18 -13.95
N LEU A 25 -14.67 5.46 -15.03
CA LEU A 25 -13.70 5.05 -16.05
C LEU A 25 -12.95 6.27 -16.64
N PHE A 26 -13.66 7.37 -16.88
CA PHE A 26 -13.15 8.58 -17.54
C PHE A 26 -12.27 9.46 -16.65
N MET A 27 -11.98 9.02 -15.42
CA MET A 27 -11.01 9.71 -14.57
C MET A 27 -9.58 9.33 -14.94
N ASN A 28 -8.66 10.28 -14.80
CA ASN A 28 -7.23 10.02 -15.00
C ASN A 28 -6.76 8.92 -14.04
N GLY A 29 -6.11 7.89 -14.59
CA GLY A 29 -5.51 6.81 -13.82
C GLY A 29 -4.01 7.03 -13.57
N TYR A 30 -3.36 6.03 -12.99
CA TYR A 30 -1.93 6.09 -12.71
C TYR A 30 -1.11 5.80 -13.98
N GLY A 31 -0.44 6.82 -14.51
CA GLY A 31 0.20 6.78 -15.84
C GLY A 31 1.21 5.65 -16.03
N ALA A 32 2.03 5.34 -15.02
CA ALA A 32 3.04 4.28 -15.13
C ALA A 32 2.41 2.89 -15.34
N ASP A 33 1.37 2.56 -14.58
CA ASP A 33 0.67 1.27 -14.70
C ASP A 33 -0.09 1.16 -16.03
N LEU A 34 -0.76 2.24 -16.46
CA LEU A 34 -1.44 2.28 -17.75
C LEU A 34 -0.44 2.12 -18.91
N GLY A 35 0.77 2.69 -18.77
CA GLY A 35 1.88 2.51 -19.70
C GLY A 35 2.29 1.04 -19.83
N TYR A 36 2.42 0.31 -18.72
CA TYR A 36 2.70 -1.14 -18.78
C TYR A 36 1.60 -1.92 -19.49
N TRP A 37 0.32 -1.63 -19.19
CA TRP A 37 -0.79 -2.30 -19.86
C TRP A 37 -0.80 -2.04 -21.36
N TYR A 38 -0.50 -0.81 -21.77
CA TYR A 38 -0.35 -0.41 -23.16
C TYR A 38 0.75 -1.20 -23.87
N ASP A 39 1.95 -1.17 -23.30
CA ASP A 39 3.12 -1.84 -23.87
C ASP A 39 2.90 -3.35 -23.98
N TRP A 40 2.32 -3.98 -22.95
CA TRP A 40 2.02 -5.41 -22.97
C TRP A 40 0.94 -5.78 -23.97
N THR A 41 -0.10 -4.96 -24.13
CA THR A 41 -1.14 -5.18 -25.15
C THR A 41 -0.53 -5.11 -26.55
N LYS A 42 0.35 -4.13 -26.80
CA LYS A 42 1.04 -3.96 -28.09
C LYS A 42 2.00 -5.11 -28.39
N GLN A 43 2.78 -5.56 -27.41
CA GLN A 43 3.67 -6.72 -27.54
C GLN A 43 2.88 -7.99 -27.92
N LEU A 44 1.82 -8.28 -27.15
CA LEU A 44 1.02 -9.48 -27.33
C LEU A 44 0.23 -9.48 -28.65
N ALA A 45 -0.29 -8.32 -29.07
CA ALA A 45 -0.92 -8.19 -30.39
C ALA A 45 0.10 -8.34 -31.54
N GLY A 46 1.30 -7.78 -31.39
CA GLY A 46 2.30 -7.72 -32.45
C GLY A 46 3.06 -9.03 -32.68
N HIS A 47 3.52 -9.70 -31.62
CA HIS A 47 4.36 -10.89 -31.72
C HIS A 47 3.91 -12.06 -30.83
N GLY A 48 2.70 -12.00 -30.27
CA GLY A 48 2.15 -13.05 -29.41
C GLY A 48 2.96 -13.28 -28.13
N TYR A 49 2.92 -14.51 -27.61
CA TYR A 49 3.55 -14.86 -26.33
C TYR A 49 5.08 -14.94 -26.34
N LYS A 50 5.70 -15.02 -27.52
CA LYS A 50 7.16 -15.19 -27.64
C LYS A 50 7.86 -13.90 -27.25
N ASN A 51 8.92 -13.99 -26.44
CA ASN A 51 9.72 -12.86 -25.97
C ASN A 51 8.90 -11.76 -25.26
N PHE A 52 7.77 -12.11 -24.65
CA PHE A 52 6.97 -11.17 -23.87
C PHE A 52 7.79 -10.62 -22.69
N ASN A 53 7.89 -9.29 -22.59
CA ASN A 53 8.66 -8.61 -21.55
C ASN A 53 7.72 -7.97 -20.52
N GLY A 54 7.16 -8.80 -19.65
CA GLY A 54 6.30 -8.37 -18.55
C GLY A 54 6.34 -9.37 -17.40
N ASN A 55 5.81 -8.94 -16.25
CA ASN A 55 5.91 -9.65 -14.97
C ASN A 55 4.54 -10.11 -14.42
N TYR A 56 3.48 -10.05 -15.23
CA TYR A 56 2.14 -10.42 -14.79
C TYR A 56 1.86 -11.93 -14.96
N PRO A 57 1.12 -12.56 -14.02
CA PRO A 57 0.71 -13.94 -14.18
C PRO A 57 -0.14 -14.25 -15.42
N PRO A 58 -0.05 -15.47 -15.98
CA PRO A 58 -0.55 -15.77 -17.33
C PRO A 58 -2.04 -15.56 -17.56
N VAL A 59 -2.92 -15.76 -16.56
CA VAL A 59 -4.39 -15.67 -16.76
C VAL A 59 -4.77 -14.30 -17.32
N TYR A 60 -4.21 -13.23 -16.75
CA TYR A 60 -4.51 -11.88 -17.22
C TYR A 60 -3.80 -11.57 -18.55
N LEU A 61 -2.63 -12.17 -18.81
CA LEU A 61 -1.94 -12.07 -20.11
C LEU A 61 -2.79 -12.62 -21.26
N HIS A 62 -3.54 -13.70 -21.04
CA HIS A 62 -4.47 -14.20 -22.05
C HIS A 62 -5.61 -13.22 -22.34
N TRP A 63 -6.10 -12.51 -21.32
CA TRP A 63 -7.11 -11.48 -21.49
C TRP A 63 -6.59 -10.32 -22.36
N ILE A 64 -5.44 -9.76 -22.03
CA ILE A 64 -4.88 -8.64 -22.81
C ILE A 64 -4.46 -9.07 -24.23
N TYR A 65 -4.01 -10.32 -24.43
CA TYR A 65 -3.78 -10.89 -25.77
C TYR A 65 -5.08 -10.94 -26.59
N LEU A 66 -6.18 -11.39 -25.99
CA LEU A 66 -7.50 -11.39 -26.63
C LEU A 66 -7.93 -9.98 -27.03
N ILE A 67 -7.76 -8.99 -26.14
CA ILE A 67 -8.08 -7.59 -26.43
C ILE A 67 -7.21 -7.06 -27.58
N GLY A 68 -5.90 -7.29 -27.56
CA GLY A 68 -4.99 -6.88 -28.62
C GLY A 68 -5.42 -7.40 -30.00
N ASN A 69 -5.75 -8.69 -30.09
CA ASN A 69 -6.24 -9.29 -31.34
C ASN A 69 -7.61 -8.78 -31.75
N LEU A 70 -8.50 -8.48 -30.79
CA LEU A 70 -9.82 -7.92 -31.07
C LEU A 70 -9.69 -6.53 -31.71
N LEU A 71 -8.82 -5.69 -31.15
CA LEU A 71 -8.56 -4.35 -31.66
C LEU A 71 -7.94 -4.40 -33.07
N ASP A 72 -6.96 -5.29 -33.28
CA ASP A 72 -6.36 -5.51 -34.60
C ASP A 72 -7.39 -5.98 -35.64
N TYR A 73 -8.23 -6.95 -35.28
CA TYR A 73 -9.30 -7.46 -36.15
C TYR A 73 -10.28 -6.36 -36.60
N PHE A 74 -10.67 -5.47 -35.68
CA PHE A 74 -11.54 -4.33 -35.98
C PHE A 74 -10.79 -3.10 -36.52
N LYS A 75 -9.47 -3.20 -36.72
CA LYS A 75 -8.60 -2.10 -37.18
C LYS A 75 -8.69 -0.85 -36.28
N ILE A 76 -8.89 -1.06 -34.98
CA ILE A 76 -8.88 0.00 -33.97
C ILE A 76 -7.43 0.15 -33.48
N PRO A 77 -6.85 1.37 -33.53
CA PRO A 77 -5.47 1.57 -33.09
C PRO A 77 -5.31 1.25 -31.59
N ILE A 78 -4.23 0.56 -31.24
CA ILE A 78 -3.82 0.39 -29.85
C ILE A 78 -3.11 1.66 -29.43
N GLU A 79 -3.82 2.51 -28.67
CA GLU A 79 -3.36 3.78 -28.13
C GLU A 79 -3.81 3.95 -26.68
N ASN A 80 -3.05 4.76 -25.92
CA ASN A 80 -3.40 5.12 -24.55
C ASN A 80 -4.71 5.94 -24.54
N SER A 81 -5.82 5.26 -24.36
CA SER A 81 -7.18 5.81 -24.45
C SER A 81 -8.09 5.20 -23.38
N ASP A 82 -9.19 5.90 -23.09
CA ASP A 82 -10.24 5.39 -22.19
C ASP A 82 -10.88 4.10 -22.72
N LEU A 83 -10.92 3.91 -24.04
CA LEU A 83 -11.38 2.67 -24.67
C LEU A 83 -10.47 1.49 -24.30
N LEU A 84 -9.16 1.68 -24.39
CA LEU A 84 -8.21 0.62 -24.07
C LEU A 84 -8.23 0.32 -22.56
N LYS A 85 -8.29 1.37 -21.73
CA LYS A 85 -8.49 1.26 -20.29
C LYS A 85 -9.75 0.46 -19.94
N PHE A 86 -10.87 0.74 -20.61
CA PHE A 86 -12.13 0.02 -20.44
C PHE A 86 -11.98 -1.49 -20.66
N PHE A 87 -11.28 -1.89 -21.72
CA PHE A 87 -11.03 -3.30 -21.99
C PHE A 87 -10.16 -3.97 -20.92
N TRP A 88 -9.15 -3.29 -20.40
CA TRP A 88 -8.32 -3.81 -19.32
C TRP A 88 -9.11 -4.03 -18.03
N VAL A 89 -9.98 -3.10 -17.65
CA VAL A 89 -10.78 -3.19 -16.41
C VAL A 89 -12.09 -3.97 -16.57
N THR A 90 -12.43 -4.42 -17.77
CA THR A 90 -13.67 -5.21 -17.99
C THR A 90 -13.78 -6.44 -17.07
N PRO A 91 -12.72 -7.25 -16.85
CA PRO A 91 -12.76 -8.35 -15.87
C PRO A 91 -13.03 -7.87 -14.42
N VAL A 92 -12.59 -6.66 -14.07
CA VAL A 92 -12.86 -6.02 -12.77
C VAL A 92 -14.33 -5.70 -12.64
N PHE A 93 -14.97 -5.22 -13.69
CA PHE A 93 -16.40 -4.89 -13.68
C PHE A 93 -17.23 -6.14 -13.39
N PHE A 94 -16.94 -7.25 -14.07
CA PHE A 94 -17.58 -8.54 -13.80
C PHE A 94 -17.30 -9.05 -12.39
N SER A 95 -16.08 -8.85 -11.88
CA SER A 95 -15.70 -9.22 -10.52
C SER A 95 -16.44 -8.40 -9.46
N HIS A 96 -16.67 -7.12 -9.72
CA HIS A 96 -17.46 -6.24 -8.86
C HIS A 96 -18.93 -6.70 -8.81
N LEU A 97 -19.53 -7.03 -9.97
CA LEU A 97 -20.89 -7.58 -10.02
C LEU A 97 -21.00 -8.94 -9.30
N LEU A 98 -19.99 -9.80 -9.46
CA LEU A 98 -19.90 -11.06 -8.72
C LEU A 98 -19.84 -10.82 -7.22
N LEU A 99 -19.04 -9.85 -6.77
CA LEU A 99 -18.91 -9.50 -5.36
C LEU A 99 -20.24 -8.99 -4.78
N VAL A 100 -20.94 -8.11 -5.49
CA VAL A 100 -22.27 -7.60 -5.10
C VAL A 100 -23.27 -8.76 -4.96
N GLY A 101 -23.30 -9.68 -5.92
CA GLY A 101 -24.14 -10.88 -5.87
C GLY A 101 -23.78 -11.80 -4.70
N LEU A 102 -22.48 -11.99 -4.44
CA LEU A 102 -22.00 -12.83 -3.34
C LEU A 102 -22.33 -12.22 -1.96
N VAL A 103 -22.11 -10.91 -1.78
CA VAL A 103 -22.47 -10.18 -0.56
C VAL A 103 -23.97 -10.28 -0.29
N HIS A 104 -24.81 -10.03 -1.30
CA HIS A 104 -26.26 -10.16 -1.17
C HIS A 104 -26.66 -11.58 -0.75
N LYS A 105 -26.08 -12.59 -1.40
CA LYS A 105 -26.36 -14.00 -1.08
C LYS A 105 -25.97 -14.36 0.36
N LEU A 106 -24.84 -13.86 0.84
CA LEU A 106 -24.39 -14.06 2.22
C LEU A 106 -25.29 -13.35 3.23
N LEU A 107 -25.72 -12.12 2.94
CA LEU A 107 -26.66 -11.36 3.77
C LEU A 107 -28.01 -12.07 3.91
N VAL A 108 -28.55 -12.60 2.81
CA VAL A 108 -29.79 -13.39 2.82
C VAL A 108 -29.59 -14.68 3.63
N ARG A 109 -28.50 -15.42 3.38
CA ARG A 109 -28.16 -16.65 4.13
C ARG A 109 -28.04 -16.39 5.64
N ALA A 110 -27.51 -15.22 6.02
CA ALA A 110 -27.31 -14.83 7.41
C ALA A 110 -28.53 -14.17 8.06
N ASN A 111 -29.67 -14.08 7.36
CA ASN A 111 -30.89 -13.38 7.81
C ASN A 111 -30.60 -11.95 8.31
N ALA A 112 -29.78 -11.21 7.56
CA ALA A 112 -29.45 -9.83 7.90
C ALA A 112 -30.72 -8.95 8.00
N ASN A 113 -30.77 -8.07 9.01
CA ASN A 113 -31.84 -7.09 9.09
C ASN A 113 -31.76 -6.10 7.91
N THR A 114 -32.89 -5.47 7.59
CA THR A 114 -33.04 -4.61 6.40
C THR A 114 -32.02 -3.47 6.36
N ASN A 115 -31.77 -2.80 7.48
CA ASN A 115 -30.85 -1.66 7.54
C ASN A 115 -29.41 -2.09 7.30
N PHE A 116 -28.96 -3.16 7.96
CA PHE A 116 -27.62 -3.72 7.76
C PHE A 116 -27.43 -4.21 6.32
N HIS A 117 -28.45 -4.89 5.77
CA HIS A 117 -28.43 -5.34 4.38
C HIS A 117 -28.26 -4.14 3.44
N LEU A 118 -29.07 -3.09 3.60
CA LEU A 118 -28.98 -1.87 2.79
C LEU A 118 -27.61 -1.19 2.92
N CYS A 119 -27.12 -0.98 4.14
CA CYS A 119 -25.84 -0.32 4.38
C CYS A 119 -24.68 -1.08 3.74
N LEU A 120 -24.62 -2.41 3.90
CA LEU A 120 -23.52 -3.19 3.33
C LEU A 120 -23.62 -3.30 1.80
N MET A 121 -24.84 -3.39 1.24
CA MET A 121 -25.04 -3.38 -0.20
C MET A 121 -24.66 -2.04 -0.85
N LEU A 122 -24.95 -0.92 -0.19
CA LEU A 122 -24.45 0.40 -0.59
C LEU A 122 -22.92 0.46 -0.50
N LEU A 123 -22.35 -0.02 0.60
CA LEU A 123 -20.91 0.01 0.81
C LEU A 123 -20.13 -0.84 -0.21
N VAL A 124 -20.68 -1.97 -0.68
CA VAL A 124 -20.03 -2.75 -1.74
C VAL A 124 -20.18 -2.07 -3.10
N ALA A 125 -21.38 -1.60 -3.48
CA ALA A 125 -21.60 -1.00 -4.80
C ALA A 125 -20.85 0.34 -4.99
N PHE A 126 -20.78 1.14 -3.92
CA PHE A 126 -20.11 2.45 -3.90
C PHE A 126 -18.77 2.40 -3.15
N ASN A 127 -18.15 1.22 -3.06
CA ASN A 127 -16.93 1.07 -2.28
C ASN A 127 -15.80 1.93 -2.87
N PRO A 128 -15.23 2.90 -2.11
CA PRO A 128 -14.23 3.78 -2.67
C PRO A 128 -12.97 3.01 -3.10
N ALA A 129 -12.57 1.97 -2.37
CA ALA A 129 -11.36 1.21 -2.71
C ALA A 129 -11.55 0.45 -4.03
N LEU A 130 -12.73 -0.15 -4.25
CA LEU A 130 -13.05 -0.88 -5.48
C LEU A 130 -13.08 0.06 -6.70
N ILE A 131 -13.64 1.26 -6.54
CA ILE A 131 -13.76 2.27 -7.61
C ILE A 131 -12.38 2.88 -7.92
N ILE A 132 -11.62 3.23 -6.88
CA ILE A 132 -10.29 3.82 -7.04
C ILE A 132 -9.35 2.82 -7.70
N ASN A 133 -9.28 1.58 -7.22
CA ASN A 133 -8.40 0.57 -7.79
C ASN A 133 -8.81 0.16 -9.23
N GLY A 134 -10.10 -0.05 -9.46
CA GLY A 134 -10.61 -0.52 -10.74
C GLY A 134 -10.71 0.60 -11.77
N PRO A 135 -11.91 1.19 -11.95
CA PRO A 135 -12.18 2.13 -13.04
C PRO A 135 -11.35 3.41 -13.00
N ILE A 136 -10.95 3.94 -11.83
CA ILE A 136 -10.13 5.16 -11.78
C ILE A 136 -8.66 4.83 -12.09
N TRP A 137 -8.01 3.99 -11.29
CA TRP A 137 -6.58 3.69 -11.43
C TRP A 137 -6.28 2.88 -12.69
N GLY A 138 -7.12 1.91 -13.04
CA GLY A 138 -6.88 0.96 -14.13
C GLY A 138 -6.21 -0.35 -13.67
N GLN A 139 -6.35 -0.71 -12.39
CA GLN A 139 -5.80 -1.95 -11.85
C GLN A 139 -6.85 -3.05 -11.74
N VAL A 140 -6.38 -4.29 -11.61
CA VAL A 140 -7.22 -5.48 -11.70
C VAL A 140 -7.31 -6.31 -10.42
N ASP A 141 -6.99 -5.72 -9.27
CA ASP A 141 -6.82 -6.44 -8.00
C ASP A 141 -8.12 -7.09 -7.49
N LEU A 142 -9.28 -6.61 -7.94
CA LEU A 142 -10.57 -7.21 -7.62
C LEU A 142 -10.78 -8.58 -8.24
N LEU A 143 -10.28 -8.82 -9.46
CA LEU A 143 -10.43 -10.11 -10.14
C LEU A 143 -9.82 -11.27 -9.32
N PRO A 144 -8.52 -11.26 -8.99
CA PRO A 144 -7.92 -12.33 -8.21
C PRO A 144 -8.50 -12.40 -6.78
N SER A 145 -8.83 -11.26 -6.17
CA SER A 145 -9.45 -11.23 -4.83
C SER A 145 -10.81 -11.91 -4.81
N CYS A 146 -11.67 -11.62 -5.79
CA CYS A 146 -12.97 -12.26 -5.94
C CYS A 146 -12.85 -13.75 -6.24
N LEU A 147 -11.89 -14.17 -7.08
CA LEU A 147 -11.63 -15.59 -7.33
C LEU A 147 -11.23 -16.32 -6.03
N ALA A 148 -10.24 -15.79 -5.30
CA ALA A 148 -9.75 -16.41 -4.07
C ALA A 148 -10.84 -16.52 -2.99
N LEU A 149 -11.62 -15.47 -2.80
CA LEU A 149 -12.68 -15.45 -1.79
C LEU A 149 -13.92 -16.25 -2.22
N SER A 150 -14.21 -16.34 -3.52
CA SER A 150 -15.24 -17.24 -4.05
C SER A 150 -14.84 -18.70 -3.91
N ALA A 151 -13.55 -19.04 -4.02
CA ALA A 151 -13.05 -20.38 -3.73
C ALA A 151 -13.38 -20.81 -2.30
N ILE A 152 -13.18 -19.91 -1.32
CA ILE A 152 -13.58 -20.13 0.08
C ILE A 152 -15.09 -20.38 0.17
N TYR A 153 -15.92 -19.58 -0.52
CA TYR A 153 -17.37 -19.80 -0.54
C TYR A 153 -17.77 -21.17 -1.11
N LEU A 154 -17.13 -21.60 -2.21
CA LEU A 154 -17.44 -22.86 -2.88
C LEU A 154 -17.22 -24.08 -1.97
N HIS A 155 -16.27 -24.01 -1.04
CA HIS A 155 -16.08 -25.03 -0.01
C HIS A 155 -17.37 -25.39 0.74
N PHE A 156 -18.21 -24.39 1.01
CA PHE A 156 -19.46 -24.55 1.77
C PHE A 156 -20.62 -25.06 0.90
N SER A 157 -20.40 -25.27 -0.40
CA SER A 157 -21.35 -25.98 -1.24
C SER A 157 -21.24 -27.49 -1.03
N SER A 158 -22.37 -28.19 -0.95
CA SER A 158 -22.41 -29.66 -1.00
C SER A 158 -22.03 -30.19 -2.39
N ARG A 159 -22.40 -29.46 -3.44
CA ARG A 159 -22.21 -29.86 -4.85
C ARG A 159 -20.88 -29.40 -5.44
N TYR A 160 -20.37 -28.24 -5.04
CA TYR A 160 -19.27 -27.57 -5.75
C TYR A 160 -17.98 -27.44 -4.93
N ALA A 161 -17.88 -28.07 -3.76
CA ALA A 161 -16.71 -27.92 -2.89
C ALA A 161 -15.37 -28.37 -3.51
N TYR A 162 -15.39 -29.34 -4.44
CA TYR A 162 -14.18 -29.75 -5.18
C TYR A 162 -13.60 -28.62 -6.06
N LEU A 163 -14.37 -27.55 -6.33
CA LEU A 163 -13.91 -26.39 -7.10
C LEU A 163 -13.09 -25.37 -6.28
N MET A 164 -12.99 -25.53 -4.95
CA MET A 164 -12.22 -24.59 -4.12
C MET A 164 -10.77 -24.49 -4.59
N ILE A 165 -10.06 -25.62 -4.69
CA ILE A 165 -8.65 -25.64 -5.10
C ILE A 165 -8.44 -25.09 -6.52
N PRO A 166 -9.15 -25.54 -7.58
CA PRO A 166 -8.93 -25.02 -8.93
C PRO A 166 -9.25 -23.52 -9.08
N ILE A 167 -10.28 -23.01 -8.39
CA ILE A 167 -10.59 -21.58 -8.43
C ILE A 167 -9.55 -20.75 -7.66
N PHE A 168 -9.04 -21.26 -6.53
CA PHE A 168 -7.94 -20.62 -5.82
C PHE A 168 -6.64 -20.63 -6.65
N THR A 169 -6.38 -21.72 -7.39
CA THR A 169 -5.28 -21.78 -8.36
C THR A 169 -5.43 -20.72 -9.44
N LEU A 170 -6.61 -20.52 -10.02
CA LEU A 170 -6.85 -19.42 -10.97
C LEU A 170 -6.58 -18.04 -10.36
N ALA A 171 -6.91 -17.83 -9.08
CA ALA A 171 -6.59 -16.60 -8.38
C ALA A 171 -5.07 -16.35 -8.31
N LEU A 172 -4.27 -17.37 -7.96
CA LEU A 172 -2.81 -17.32 -7.95
C LEU A 172 -2.22 -17.15 -9.37
N LEU A 173 -2.85 -17.78 -10.37
CA LEU A 173 -2.47 -17.65 -11.78
C LEU A 173 -2.87 -16.30 -12.40
N THR A 174 -3.65 -15.50 -11.68
CA THR A 174 -4.01 -14.12 -12.02
C THR A 174 -3.12 -13.13 -11.25
N LYS A 175 -2.89 -13.36 -9.95
CA LYS A 175 -1.97 -12.55 -9.13
C LYS A 175 -1.42 -13.37 -7.96
N LEU A 176 -0.10 -13.52 -7.88
CA LEU A 176 0.57 -14.32 -6.83
C LEU A 176 0.23 -13.83 -5.42
N GLN A 177 -0.04 -12.53 -5.24
CA GLN A 177 -0.45 -11.91 -3.99
C GLN A 177 -1.58 -12.66 -3.25
N MET A 178 -2.45 -13.38 -3.97
CA MET A 178 -3.54 -14.18 -3.37
C MET A 178 -3.04 -15.32 -2.48
N ILE A 179 -1.74 -15.61 -2.47
CA ILE A 179 -1.10 -16.54 -1.55
C ILE A 179 -1.34 -16.16 -0.09
N CYS A 180 -1.66 -14.90 0.22
CA CYS A 180 -2.06 -14.47 1.56
C CYS A 180 -3.25 -15.27 2.11
N PHE A 181 -4.12 -15.84 1.26
CA PHE A 181 -5.27 -16.65 1.69
C PHE A 181 -4.94 -18.15 1.85
N ALA A 182 -3.72 -18.59 1.53
CA ALA A 182 -3.32 -20.00 1.60
C ALA A 182 -3.53 -20.66 2.98
N PRO A 183 -3.28 -19.99 4.13
CA PRO A 183 -3.56 -20.58 5.44
C PRO A 183 -5.05 -20.95 5.62
N VAL A 184 -5.96 -20.13 5.10
CA VAL A 184 -7.40 -20.37 5.18
C VAL A 184 -7.82 -21.51 4.27
N VAL A 185 -7.30 -21.55 3.04
CA VAL A 185 -7.52 -22.66 2.10
C VAL A 185 -7.01 -23.98 2.70
N ALA A 186 -5.86 -23.95 3.39
CA ALA A 186 -5.30 -25.12 4.08
C ALA A 186 -6.22 -25.60 5.22
N ILE A 187 -6.76 -24.71 6.06
CA ILE A 187 -7.75 -25.07 7.09
C ILE A 187 -8.94 -25.81 6.46
N LEU A 188 -9.49 -25.26 5.37
CA LEU A 188 -10.65 -25.80 4.67
C LEU A 188 -10.35 -27.11 3.93
N PHE A 189 -9.13 -27.28 3.43
CA PHE A 189 -8.69 -28.51 2.77
C PHE A 189 -8.89 -29.74 3.67
N PHE A 190 -8.47 -29.65 4.92
CA PHE A 190 -8.58 -30.76 5.87
C PHE A 190 -10.02 -31.10 6.28
N GLN A 191 -11.00 -30.24 5.99
CA GLN A 191 -12.40 -30.52 6.30
C GLN A 191 -13.06 -31.47 5.30
N LYS A 192 -12.69 -31.36 4.01
CA LYS A 192 -13.29 -32.13 2.90
C LYS A 192 -12.22 -32.76 2.00
N ILE A 193 -11.23 -33.41 2.62
CA ILE A 193 -10.02 -33.91 1.94
C ILE A 193 -10.32 -34.69 0.64
N LYS A 194 -11.31 -35.59 0.66
CA LYS A 194 -11.66 -36.40 -0.53
C LYS A 194 -12.09 -35.56 -1.73
N GLN A 195 -12.88 -34.51 -1.49
CA GLN A 195 -13.34 -33.63 -2.57
C GLN A 195 -12.22 -32.72 -3.07
N HIS A 196 -11.36 -32.27 -2.17
CA HIS A 196 -10.24 -31.40 -2.53
C HIS A 196 -9.09 -32.14 -3.22
N LEU A 197 -8.94 -33.45 -2.99
CA LEU A 197 -8.04 -34.29 -3.80
C LEU A 197 -8.46 -34.32 -5.28
N VAL A 198 -9.77 -34.39 -5.57
CA VAL A 198 -10.27 -34.23 -6.95
C VAL A 198 -9.99 -32.81 -7.45
N GLY A 199 -10.17 -31.80 -6.59
CA GLY A 199 -9.83 -30.41 -6.88
C GLY A 199 -8.37 -30.21 -7.28
N ILE A 200 -7.42 -30.93 -6.67
CA ILE A 200 -5.99 -30.87 -7.04
C ILE A 200 -5.79 -31.33 -8.49
N LEU A 201 -6.44 -32.42 -8.92
CA LEU A 201 -6.32 -32.89 -10.31
C LEU A 201 -6.85 -31.85 -11.30
N LEU A 202 -7.96 -31.19 -10.97
CA LEU A 202 -8.50 -30.09 -11.78
C LEU A 202 -7.59 -28.86 -11.79
N ALA A 203 -6.96 -28.53 -10.67
CA ALA A 203 -6.01 -27.43 -10.57
C ALA A 203 -4.75 -27.68 -11.42
N LEU A 204 -4.22 -28.90 -11.43
CA LEU A 204 -3.12 -29.29 -12.31
C LEU A 204 -3.51 -29.13 -13.79
N LEU A 205 -4.72 -29.56 -14.16
CA LEU A 205 -5.23 -29.35 -15.51
C LEU A 205 -5.31 -27.86 -15.87
N ILE A 206 -5.81 -27.02 -14.96
CA ILE A 206 -5.87 -25.57 -15.17
C ILE A 206 -4.46 -24.98 -15.39
N ILE A 207 -3.48 -25.37 -14.57
CA ILE A 207 -2.10 -24.91 -14.74
C ILE A 207 -1.59 -25.30 -16.13
N VAL A 208 -1.78 -26.56 -16.55
CA VAL A 208 -1.38 -27.00 -17.89
C VAL A 208 -2.05 -26.18 -18.98
N LEU A 209 -3.37 -25.97 -18.91
CA LEU A 209 -4.12 -25.23 -19.92
C LEU A 209 -3.71 -23.75 -19.99
N VAL A 210 -3.52 -23.09 -18.85
CA VAL A 210 -3.08 -21.70 -18.77
C VAL A 210 -1.66 -21.54 -19.35
N PHE A 211 -0.74 -22.45 -19.05
CA PHE A 211 0.61 -22.35 -19.59
C PHE A 211 0.75 -22.87 -21.03
N LEU A 212 -0.27 -23.55 -21.58
CA LEU A 212 -0.19 -24.21 -22.89
C LEU A 212 0.29 -23.28 -24.03
N PRO A 213 -0.22 -22.05 -24.18
CA PRO A 213 0.27 -21.15 -25.24
C PRO A 213 1.76 -20.80 -25.08
N PHE A 214 2.26 -20.71 -23.85
CA PHE A 214 3.67 -20.44 -23.57
C PHE A 214 4.56 -21.67 -23.80
N TYR A 215 4.03 -22.89 -23.67
CA TYR A 215 4.74 -24.10 -24.07
C TYR A 215 4.95 -24.14 -25.59
N TRP A 216 3.94 -23.76 -26.37
CA TRP A 216 4.01 -23.80 -27.84
C TRP A 216 5.06 -22.85 -28.43
N VAL A 217 5.39 -21.77 -27.72
CA VAL A 217 6.44 -20.82 -28.12
C VAL A 217 7.76 -20.99 -27.35
N ASP A 218 7.89 -22.09 -26.60
CA ASP A 218 9.04 -22.39 -25.73
C ASP A 218 9.42 -21.26 -24.75
N TYR A 219 8.40 -20.60 -24.16
CA TYR A 219 8.57 -19.46 -23.24
C TYR A 219 8.04 -19.73 -21.83
N HIS A 220 7.49 -20.91 -21.58
CA HIS A 220 6.87 -21.31 -20.30
C HIS A 220 7.77 -21.15 -19.07
N LYS A 221 9.06 -21.48 -19.16
CA LYS A 221 10.01 -21.32 -18.04
C LYS A 221 10.29 -19.85 -17.73
N GLN A 222 10.48 -19.06 -18.78
CA GLN A 222 10.83 -17.65 -18.67
C GLN A 222 9.65 -16.87 -18.08
N ILE A 223 8.43 -17.06 -18.59
CA ILE A 223 7.24 -16.39 -18.04
C ILE A 223 6.96 -16.82 -16.60
N PHE A 224 7.19 -18.09 -16.25
CA PHE A 224 7.04 -18.53 -14.88
C PHE A 224 8.02 -17.81 -13.95
N LYS A 225 9.30 -17.72 -14.35
CA LYS A 225 10.32 -16.99 -13.59
C LYS A 225 9.93 -15.51 -13.43
N GLN A 226 9.59 -14.84 -14.53
CA GLN A 226 9.22 -13.41 -14.54
C GLN A 226 8.00 -13.11 -13.68
N ALA A 227 6.96 -13.94 -13.74
CA ALA A 227 5.71 -13.68 -13.04
C ALA A 227 5.74 -14.06 -11.55
N TYR A 228 6.52 -15.07 -11.16
CA TYR A 228 6.43 -15.67 -9.81
C TYR A 228 7.72 -15.61 -8.99
N LEU A 229 8.88 -15.51 -9.62
CA LEU A 229 10.17 -15.51 -8.92
C LEU A 229 10.79 -14.12 -8.90
N ASP A 230 10.87 -13.47 -10.05
CA ASP A 230 11.50 -12.15 -10.18
C ASP A 230 10.67 -11.05 -9.50
N THR A 231 9.35 -11.21 -9.41
CA THR A 231 8.44 -10.28 -8.72
C THR A 231 8.67 -10.19 -7.22
N LEU A 232 9.25 -11.22 -6.57
CA LEU A 232 9.52 -11.22 -5.13
C LEU A 232 10.67 -10.30 -4.72
N GLY A 233 11.49 -9.85 -5.68
CA GLY A 233 12.63 -8.96 -5.45
C GLY A 233 12.54 -7.64 -6.22
N GLN A 234 11.42 -7.37 -6.89
CA GLN A 234 11.29 -6.20 -7.77
C GLN A 234 11.33 -4.87 -7.02
N TYR A 235 10.85 -4.86 -5.77
CA TYR A 235 10.86 -3.67 -4.90
C TYR A 235 11.67 -4.00 -3.63
N PRO A 236 13.01 -3.92 -3.67
CA PRO A 236 13.88 -4.27 -2.54
C PRO A 236 13.90 -3.18 -1.45
N VAL A 237 12.75 -2.54 -1.23
CA VAL A 237 12.54 -1.48 -0.26
C VAL A 237 11.55 -1.94 0.80
N ILE A 238 11.64 -1.37 2.00
CA ILE A 238 10.87 -1.82 3.14
C ILE A 238 9.38 -1.58 2.96
N THR A 239 9.02 -0.49 2.29
CA THR A 239 7.67 -0.16 1.86
C THR A 239 7.77 0.88 0.75
N MET A 240 6.92 0.78 -0.26
CA MET A 240 6.85 1.72 -1.38
C MET A 240 5.48 2.38 -1.36
N ASN A 241 5.38 3.51 -0.66
CA ASN A 241 4.14 4.27 -0.49
C ASN A 241 2.99 3.47 0.16
N ALA A 242 3.31 2.40 0.88
CA ALA A 242 2.32 1.63 1.63
C ALA A 242 2.31 2.06 3.10
N ALA A 243 1.18 2.59 3.56
CA ALA A 243 0.92 2.89 4.98
C ALA A 243 0.80 1.64 5.87
N ASN A 244 1.86 0.84 5.93
CA ASN A 244 2.02 -0.32 6.83
C ASN A 244 2.92 0.04 8.01
N ILE A 245 3.23 -0.92 8.89
CA ILE A 245 4.03 -0.66 10.09
C ILE A 245 5.42 -0.11 9.79
N TRP A 246 5.95 -0.27 8.58
CA TRP A 246 7.32 0.15 8.27
C TRP A 246 7.44 1.67 8.10
N ILE A 247 6.38 2.34 7.64
CA ILE A 247 6.35 3.81 7.54
C ILE A 247 6.65 4.48 8.87
N TRP A 248 6.07 4.01 9.98
CA TRP A 248 6.32 4.63 11.28
C TRP A 248 7.64 4.16 11.94
N LEU A 249 8.14 2.96 11.58
CA LEU A 249 9.31 2.36 12.22
C LEU A 249 10.61 2.87 11.60
N ILE A 250 10.60 3.10 10.29
CA ILE A 250 11.80 3.45 9.51
C ILE A 250 11.50 4.62 8.57
N GLY A 251 10.40 4.54 7.82
CA GLY A 251 10.08 5.51 6.77
C GLY A 251 9.71 4.83 5.46
N ASN A 252 9.65 5.62 4.40
CA ASN A 252 9.31 5.15 3.06
C ASN A 252 10.59 4.82 2.26
N ASN A 253 10.52 3.88 1.33
CA ASN A 253 11.58 3.53 0.36
C ASN A 253 12.97 3.13 0.90
N ALA A 254 13.18 3.07 2.22
CA ALA A 254 14.44 2.58 2.79
C ALA A 254 14.70 1.09 2.40
N PRO A 255 15.95 0.64 2.21
CA PRO A 255 16.26 -0.74 1.84
C PRO A 255 15.64 -1.80 2.76
N ASP A 256 15.08 -2.88 2.18
CA ASP A 256 14.44 -3.96 2.96
C ASP A 256 15.45 -4.79 3.80
N ASN A 257 16.74 -4.60 3.57
CA ASN A 257 17.83 -5.32 4.22
C ASN A 257 18.43 -4.59 5.44
N ILE A 258 17.90 -3.42 5.81
CA ILE A 258 18.32 -2.66 6.99
C ILE A 258 18.18 -3.50 8.26
N GLN A 259 19.16 -3.37 9.14
CA GLN A 259 19.14 -3.98 10.46
C GLN A 259 18.22 -3.20 11.40
N ILE A 260 17.18 -3.85 11.92
CA ILE A 260 16.17 -3.25 12.79
C ILE A 260 16.22 -3.77 14.23
N VAL A 261 16.90 -4.89 14.48
CA VAL A 261 17.11 -5.43 15.83
C VAL A 261 18.61 -5.58 16.07
N SER A 262 19.13 -4.88 17.08
CA SER A 262 20.48 -5.08 17.58
C SER A 262 20.48 -6.12 18.71
N ASN A 263 21.58 -6.84 18.87
CA ASN A 263 21.79 -7.79 19.97
C ASN A 263 20.76 -8.94 20.06
N LEU A 264 20.45 -9.59 18.93
CA LEU A 264 19.63 -10.81 18.94
C LEU A 264 20.29 -11.91 19.78
N HIS A 265 19.47 -12.63 20.54
CA HIS A 265 19.93 -13.81 21.28
C HIS A 265 20.48 -14.86 20.30
N PRO A 266 21.57 -15.60 20.64
CA PRO A 266 22.21 -16.58 19.74
C PRO A 266 21.32 -17.70 19.18
N TRP A 267 20.10 -17.87 19.72
CA TRP A 267 19.12 -18.84 19.20
C TRP A 267 18.42 -18.37 17.91
N PHE A 268 18.46 -17.08 17.60
CA PHE A 268 17.86 -16.55 16.39
C PHE A 268 18.92 -16.39 15.29
N PRO A 269 18.63 -16.82 14.05
CA PRO A 269 19.48 -16.51 12.91
C PRO A 269 19.69 -15.00 12.78
N GLU A 270 20.93 -14.58 12.55
CA GLU A 270 21.29 -13.16 12.38
C GLU A 270 20.47 -12.50 11.26
N SER A 271 20.08 -13.26 10.23
CA SER A 271 19.22 -12.78 9.15
C SER A 271 17.91 -12.17 9.65
N ILE A 272 17.32 -12.65 10.75
CA ILE A 272 16.08 -12.12 11.33
C ILE A 272 16.25 -10.68 11.83
N SER A 273 17.48 -10.21 12.07
CA SER A 273 17.72 -8.80 12.43
C SER A 273 17.39 -7.83 11.30
N LYS A 274 17.32 -8.29 10.05
CA LYS A 274 16.99 -7.47 8.89
C LYS A 274 15.49 -7.36 8.70
N ALA A 275 15.01 -6.17 8.33
CA ALA A 275 13.59 -5.87 8.19
C ALA A 275 12.84 -6.92 7.35
N LYS A 276 13.37 -7.27 6.18
CA LYS A 276 12.85 -8.31 5.27
C LYS A 276 12.48 -9.59 6.00
N TYR A 277 13.47 -10.21 6.66
CA TYR A 277 13.28 -11.51 7.29
C TYR A 277 12.47 -11.41 8.58
N PHE A 278 12.58 -10.29 9.32
CA PHE A 278 11.75 -10.04 10.49
C PHE A 278 10.27 -9.97 10.14
N GLY A 279 9.90 -9.19 9.11
CA GLY A 279 8.51 -9.11 8.65
C GLY A 279 7.98 -10.43 8.11
N MET A 280 8.80 -11.18 7.36
CA MET A 280 8.46 -12.54 6.93
C MET A 280 8.20 -13.48 8.12
N PHE A 281 9.01 -13.37 9.18
CA PHE A 281 8.83 -14.13 10.41
C PHE A 281 7.53 -13.75 11.13
N LEU A 282 7.24 -12.45 11.28
CA LEU A 282 6.01 -11.97 11.91
C LEU A 282 4.76 -12.44 11.14
N PHE A 283 4.75 -12.27 9.81
CA PHE A 283 3.66 -12.71 8.95
C PHE A 283 3.46 -14.23 9.01
N SER A 284 4.55 -15.01 8.90
CA SER A 284 4.49 -16.48 8.96
C SER A 284 3.98 -16.98 10.31
N SER A 285 4.40 -16.33 11.40
CA SER A 285 3.93 -16.63 12.75
C SER A 285 2.43 -16.37 12.89
N LEU A 286 1.95 -15.26 12.36
CA LEU A 286 0.52 -14.95 12.34
C LEU A 286 -0.28 -15.95 11.51
N CYS A 287 0.21 -16.32 10.32
CA CYS A 287 -0.43 -17.34 9.47
C CYS A 287 -0.50 -18.69 10.18
N LEU A 288 0.56 -19.09 10.89
CA LEU A 288 0.57 -20.31 11.70
C LEU A 288 -0.45 -20.23 12.84
N MET A 289 -0.55 -19.10 13.53
CA MET A 289 -1.56 -18.89 14.57
C MET A 289 -2.99 -18.99 14.01
N VAL A 290 -3.27 -18.34 12.88
CA VAL A 290 -4.56 -18.45 12.19
C VAL A 290 -4.85 -19.91 11.83
N PHE A 291 -3.87 -20.65 11.30
CA PHE A 291 -4.02 -22.06 10.98
C PHE A 291 -4.35 -22.90 12.22
N ILE A 292 -3.60 -22.74 13.31
CA ILE A 292 -3.82 -23.47 14.58
C ILE A 292 -5.20 -23.16 15.16
N VAL A 293 -5.56 -21.88 15.25
CA VAL A 293 -6.88 -21.44 15.76
C VAL A 293 -7.99 -21.98 14.87
N GLY A 294 -7.84 -21.91 13.54
CA GLY A 294 -8.83 -22.40 12.59
C GLY A 294 -9.03 -23.91 12.65
N ILE A 295 -7.95 -24.70 12.76
CA ILE A 295 -8.03 -26.15 12.93
C ILE A 295 -8.63 -26.53 14.29
N HIS A 296 -8.28 -25.80 15.35
CA HIS A 296 -8.88 -26.01 16.67
C HIS A 296 -10.39 -25.75 16.65
N GLN A 297 -10.82 -24.61 16.09
CA GLN A 297 -12.24 -24.31 15.91
C GLN A 297 -12.93 -25.37 15.06
N PHE A 298 -12.33 -25.81 13.95
CA PHE A 298 -12.86 -26.89 13.12
C PHE A 298 -13.10 -28.19 13.91
N ASN A 299 -12.14 -28.60 14.76
CA ASN A 299 -12.27 -29.81 15.56
C ASN A 299 -13.36 -29.70 16.64
N LEU A 300 -13.57 -28.50 17.21
CA LEU A 300 -14.70 -28.22 18.10
C LEU A 300 -16.04 -28.29 17.34
N ILE A 301 -16.07 -27.82 16.08
CA ILE A 301 -17.27 -27.74 15.24
C ILE A 301 -17.80 -29.11 14.79
N LYS A 302 -16.92 -30.11 14.57
CA LYS A 302 -17.32 -31.52 14.33
C LYS A 302 -18.27 -32.06 15.41
N ARG A 303 -18.36 -31.42 16.57
CA ARG A 303 -19.15 -31.86 17.73
C ARG A 303 -20.50 -31.17 17.94
N LYS A 304 -20.98 -30.27 17.05
CA LYS A 304 -22.35 -29.65 16.95
C LYS A 304 -22.29 -28.12 16.75
N VAL A 305 -21.84 -27.61 15.60
CA VAL A 305 -21.91 -26.15 15.33
C VAL A 305 -22.52 -25.85 13.95
N ASN A 306 -23.17 -24.68 13.87
CA ASN A 306 -23.79 -24.09 12.70
C ASN A 306 -22.73 -23.73 11.61
N GLU A 307 -22.92 -24.22 10.39
CA GLU A 307 -22.06 -23.95 9.22
C GLU A 307 -21.85 -22.45 8.96
N GLN A 308 -22.82 -21.61 9.33
CA GLN A 308 -22.73 -20.15 9.22
C GLN A 308 -21.61 -19.56 10.08
N ILE A 309 -21.38 -20.10 11.29
CA ILE A 309 -20.33 -19.62 12.19
C ILE A 309 -18.97 -19.88 11.55
N LEU A 310 -18.76 -21.09 11.05
CA LEU A 310 -17.53 -21.47 10.36
C LEU A 310 -17.27 -20.60 9.13
N LEU A 311 -18.28 -20.37 8.29
CA LEU A 311 -18.19 -19.48 7.14
C LEU A 311 -17.74 -18.07 7.55
N SER A 312 -18.38 -17.49 8.56
CA SER A 312 -18.01 -16.17 9.07
C SER A 312 -16.58 -16.14 9.63
N SER A 313 -16.16 -17.16 10.40
CA SER A 313 -14.78 -17.27 10.90
C SER A 313 -13.76 -17.39 9.76
N THR A 314 -14.08 -18.13 8.70
CA THR A 314 -13.13 -18.29 7.57
C THR A 314 -12.90 -17.01 6.79
N TYR A 315 -13.94 -16.19 6.59
CA TYR A 315 -13.75 -14.86 6.00
C TYR A 315 -13.02 -13.90 6.95
N PHE A 316 -13.25 -14.01 8.25
CA PHE A 316 -12.46 -13.27 9.24
C PHE A 316 -10.97 -13.63 9.13
N TYR A 317 -10.63 -14.92 9.10
CA TYR A 317 -9.26 -15.37 8.92
C TYR A 317 -8.65 -14.90 7.61
N ALA A 318 -9.42 -14.90 6.52
CA ALA A 318 -8.97 -14.39 5.22
C ALA A 318 -8.65 -12.89 5.30
N MET A 319 -9.51 -12.10 5.95
CA MET A 319 -9.29 -10.67 6.19
C MET A 319 -8.03 -10.44 7.02
N VAL A 320 -7.84 -11.19 8.12
CA VAL A 320 -6.66 -11.07 8.98
C VAL A 320 -5.38 -11.42 8.22
N CYS A 321 -5.37 -12.51 7.46
CA CYS A 321 -4.19 -12.88 6.67
C CYS A 321 -3.86 -11.85 5.59
N ALA A 322 -4.86 -11.31 4.88
CA ALA A 322 -4.62 -10.26 3.89
C ALA A 322 -4.16 -8.93 4.53
N LEU A 323 -4.72 -8.56 5.69
CA LEU A 323 -4.30 -7.38 6.44
C LEU A 323 -2.86 -7.54 6.95
N ALA A 324 -2.53 -8.69 7.53
CA ALA A 324 -1.18 -9.00 8.00
C ALA A 324 -0.16 -9.05 6.86
N PHE A 325 -0.55 -9.56 5.69
CA PHE A 325 0.30 -9.58 4.50
C PHE A 325 0.76 -8.16 4.16
N PHE A 326 -0.16 -7.19 4.12
CA PHE A 326 0.16 -5.79 3.87
C PHE A 326 0.89 -5.12 5.04
N ALA A 327 0.42 -5.36 6.27
CA ALA A 327 0.84 -4.61 7.45
C ALA A 327 2.23 -5.02 7.96
N LEU A 328 2.63 -6.29 7.80
CA LEU A 328 3.83 -6.86 8.41
C LEU A 328 4.96 -7.15 7.42
N LEU A 329 4.66 -7.48 6.15
CA LEU A 329 5.72 -7.78 5.19
C LEU A 329 6.39 -6.50 4.68
N PRO A 330 7.71 -6.51 4.44
CA PRO A 330 8.40 -5.53 3.62
C PRO A 330 8.10 -5.72 2.12
N ALA A 331 8.64 -4.85 1.26
CA ALA A 331 8.42 -4.89 -0.20
C ALA A 331 6.94 -4.81 -0.59
N MET A 332 6.16 -4.06 0.19
CA MET A 332 4.73 -3.81 -0.05
C MET A 332 4.55 -2.46 -0.74
N HIS A 333 3.52 -2.33 -1.55
CA HIS A 333 3.09 -1.05 -2.12
C HIS A 333 1.62 -0.77 -1.86
N GLU A 334 1.15 0.44 -2.19
CA GLU A 334 -0.09 1.02 -1.70
C GLU A 334 -1.35 0.15 -1.89
N ARG A 335 -1.41 -0.62 -2.98
CA ARG A 335 -2.58 -1.46 -3.34
C ARG A 335 -2.60 -2.79 -2.60
N TYR A 336 -1.54 -3.18 -1.90
CA TYR A 336 -1.45 -4.53 -1.34
C TYR A 336 -2.43 -4.81 -0.20
N ILE A 337 -3.01 -3.77 0.41
CA ILE A 337 -4.09 -3.88 1.40
C ILE A 337 -5.44 -4.25 0.77
N PHE A 338 -5.61 -4.02 -0.53
CA PHE A 338 -6.89 -4.16 -1.23
C PHE A 338 -7.63 -5.48 -0.97
N PRO A 339 -6.98 -6.67 -0.98
CA PRO A 339 -7.67 -7.94 -0.72
C PRO A 339 -8.28 -8.03 0.69
N ALA A 340 -7.71 -7.31 1.68
CA ALA A 340 -8.26 -7.24 3.03
C ALA A 340 -9.60 -6.50 3.06
N ALA A 341 -9.75 -5.42 2.28
CA ALA A 341 -11.01 -4.69 2.16
C ALA A 341 -12.11 -5.57 1.52
N VAL A 342 -11.77 -6.35 0.48
CA VAL A 342 -12.72 -7.30 -0.14
C VAL A 342 -13.12 -8.40 0.84
N ALA A 343 -12.16 -8.97 1.56
CA ALA A 343 -12.42 -10.01 2.57
C ALA A 343 -13.31 -9.49 3.71
N ALA A 344 -13.10 -8.23 4.15
CA ALA A 344 -13.89 -7.58 5.18
C ALA A 344 -15.37 -7.44 4.78
N LEU A 345 -15.67 -7.13 3.52
CA LEU A 345 -17.06 -7.07 3.02
C LEU A 345 -17.77 -8.43 3.17
N LEU A 346 -17.10 -9.52 2.79
CA LEU A 346 -17.67 -10.88 2.88
C LEU A 346 -17.78 -11.39 4.32
N PHE A 347 -16.81 -11.02 5.16
CA PHE A 347 -16.87 -11.28 6.60
C PHE A 347 -18.10 -10.62 7.23
N SER A 348 -18.28 -9.31 7.02
CA SER A 348 -19.43 -8.56 7.54
C SER A 348 -20.76 -9.07 6.98
N ALA A 349 -20.80 -9.45 5.71
CA ALA A 349 -21.99 -10.06 5.10
C ALA A 349 -22.38 -11.38 5.77
N SER A 350 -21.38 -12.17 6.20
CA SER A 350 -21.58 -13.48 6.82
C SER A 350 -21.91 -13.39 8.32
N LYS A 351 -21.38 -12.37 9.03
CA LYS A 351 -21.52 -12.20 10.49
C LYS A 351 -22.68 -11.28 10.90
N THR A 352 -23.11 -10.39 10.01
CA THR A 352 -24.26 -9.46 10.15
C THR A 352 -24.27 -8.52 11.36
N LYS A 353 -23.10 -8.19 11.90
CA LYS A 353 -22.97 -7.27 13.06
C LYS A 353 -21.84 -6.23 12.96
N GLN A 354 -20.76 -6.53 12.26
CA GLN A 354 -19.53 -5.73 12.32
C GLN A 354 -19.33 -4.93 11.03
N LEU A 355 -19.75 -3.65 10.97
CA LEU A 355 -19.50 -2.77 9.81
C LEU A 355 -18.17 -2.02 9.88
N GLY A 356 -17.52 -1.97 11.06
CA GLY A 356 -16.28 -1.21 11.23
C GLY A 356 -15.16 -1.66 10.30
N TYR A 357 -14.93 -2.98 10.18
CA TYR A 357 -13.88 -3.52 9.32
C TYR A 357 -14.02 -3.13 7.84
N PRO A 358 -15.15 -3.41 7.14
CA PRO A 358 -15.26 -3.06 5.74
C PRO A 358 -15.25 -1.55 5.52
N VAL A 359 -15.77 -0.74 6.43
CA VAL A 359 -15.69 0.73 6.31
C VAL A 359 -14.24 1.21 6.43
N LEU A 360 -13.55 0.84 7.51
CA LEU A 360 -12.20 1.32 7.81
C LEU A 360 -11.18 0.78 6.81
N LEU A 361 -11.22 -0.51 6.46
CA LEU A 361 -10.29 -1.07 5.47
C LEU A 361 -10.53 -0.52 4.06
N SER A 362 -11.79 -0.23 3.68
CA SER A 362 -12.06 0.44 2.41
C SER A 362 -11.54 1.86 2.41
N LEU A 363 -11.72 2.61 3.51
CA LEU A 363 -11.19 3.97 3.64
C LEU A 363 -9.66 4.00 3.57
N VAL A 364 -9.00 3.14 4.35
CA VAL A 364 -7.53 3.03 4.35
C VAL A 364 -7.02 2.66 2.97
N ALA A 365 -7.56 1.60 2.34
CA ALA A 365 -7.15 1.20 1.00
C ALA A 365 -7.32 2.34 -0.02
N SER A 366 -8.44 3.06 0.07
CA SER A 366 -8.73 4.22 -0.80
C SER A 366 -7.73 5.33 -0.60
N LEU A 367 -7.47 5.75 0.63
CA LEU A 367 -6.56 6.86 0.94
C LEU A 367 -5.13 6.51 0.57
N ASN A 368 -4.69 5.28 0.85
CA ASN A 368 -3.35 4.81 0.49
C ASN A 368 -3.11 4.90 -1.03
N MET A 369 -4.14 4.58 -1.83
CA MET A 369 -4.10 4.75 -3.29
C MET A 369 -4.21 6.22 -3.73
N LEU A 370 -5.10 7.00 -3.12
CA LEU A 370 -5.32 8.39 -3.52
C LEU A 370 -4.12 9.31 -3.26
N ILE A 371 -3.27 8.97 -2.28
CA ILE A 371 -2.02 9.71 -2.06
C ILE A 371 -1.13 9.64 -3.31
N ILE A 372 -1.13 8.52 -4.04
CA ILE A 372 -0.41 8.39 -5.31
C ILE A 372 -1.13 9.10 -6.47
N LEU A 373 -2.46 9.14 -6.45
CA LEU A 373 -3.28 9.77 -7.50
C LEU A 373 -3.47 11.29 -7.33
N GLY A 374 -2.85 11.92 -6.34
CA GLY A 374 -2.79 13.38 -6.23
C GLY A 374 -3.47 14.01 -5.01
N ILE A 375 -3.75 13.26 -3.94
CA ILE A 375 -4.00 13.89 -2.64
C ILE A 375 -2.65 14.29 -2.03
N ASN A 376 -2.43 15.61 -1.89
CA ASN A 376 -1.28 16.15 -1.18
C ASN A 376 -1.34 15.74 0.30
N GLY A 377 -0.34 14.99 0.77
CA GLY A 377 -0.21 14.69 2.20
C GLY A 377 0.57 13.41 2.50
N SER A 378 1.89 13.47 2.39
CA SER A 378 2.82 12.50 2.99
C SER A 378 2.52 12.22 4.46
N ASN A 379 2.12 13.26 5.20
CA ASN A 379 1.68 13.20 6.60
C ASN A 379 0.50 12.27 6.88
N ILE A 380 -0.32 11.97 5.87
CA ILE A 380 -1.46 11.06 6.04
C ILE A 380 -0.95 9.62 6.19
N TRP A 381 0.20 9.26 5.60
CA TRP A 381 0.72 7.89 5.69
C TRP A 381 1.03 7.46 7.12
N LEU A 382 1.55 8.34 7.98
CA LEU A 382 1.79 8.00 9.38
C LEU A 382 0.48 7.69 10.09
N GLY A 383 -0.54 8.54 9.93
CA GLY A 383 -1.86 8.31 10.51
C GLY A 383 -2.53 7.03 9.99
N LEU A 384 -2.42 6.76 8.68
CA LEU A 384 -2.90 5.53 8.06
C LEU A 384 -2.14 4.30 8.56
N SER A 385 -0.82 4.39 8.71
CA SER A 385 0.04 3.32 9.21
C SER A 385 -0.32 2.93 10.63
N ILE A 386 -0.55 3.93 11.50
CA ILE A 386 -1.04 3.71 12.86
C ILE A 386 -2.43 3.03 12.81
N LEU A 387 -3.34 3.52 11.96
CA LEU A 387 -4.68 2.94 11.83
C LEU A 387 -4.63 1.48 11.35
N VAL A 388 -3.79 1.16 10.36
CA VAL A 388 -3.57 -0.22 9.88
C VAL A 388 -3.03 -1.11 10.99
N THR A 389 -2.05 -0.61 11.75
CA THR A 389 -1.46 -1.34 12.87
C THR A 389 -2.50 -1.60 13.96
N LEU A 390 -3.33 -0.60 14.30
CA LEU A 390 -4.43 -0.76 15.25
C LEU A 390 -5.47 -1.78 14.76
N LEU A 391 -5.88 -1.72 13.48
CA LEU A 391 -6.78 -2.70 12.90
C LEU A 391 -6.21 -4.12 12.96
N LEU A 392 -4.91 -4.28 12.69
CA LEU A 392 -4.23 -5.56 12.82
C LEU A 392 -4.26 -6.06 14.26
N VAL A 393 -3.90 -5.22 15.24
CA VAL A 393 -3.92 -5.56 16.67
C VAL A 393 -5.31 -5.95 17.15
N VAL A 394 -6.36 -5.18 16.79
CA VAL A 394 -7.75 -5.49 17.15
C VAL A 394 -8.14 -6.85 16.56
N SER A 395 -7.87 -7.06 15.27
CA SER A 395 -8.20 -8.33 14.59
C SER A 395 -7.42 -9.53 15.15
N PHE A 396 -6.18 -9.31 15.58
CA PHE A 396 -5.35 -10.31 16.23
C PHE A 396 -5.91 -10.72 17.59
N ILE A 397 -6.33 -9.75 18.43
CA ILE A 397 -6.97 -10.04 19.72
C ILE A 397 -8.30 -10.79 19.53
N GLU A 398 -9.06 -10.44 18.48
CA GLU A 398 -10.31 -11.12 18.13
C GLU A 398 -10.11 -12.57 17.68
N LEU A 399 -8.94 -12.97 17.17
CA LEU A 399 -8.66 -14.39 16.88
C LEU A 399 -8.84 -15.28 18.12
N PHE A 400 -8.52 -14.75 19.31
CA PHE A 400 -8.57 -15.48 20.57
C PHE A 400 -9.84 -15.19 21.39
N THR A 401 -10.34 -13.95 21.33
CA THR A 401 -11.47 -13.50 22.16
C THR A 401 -12.82 -13.58 21.46
N GLY A 402 -12.85 -13.84 20.15
CA GLY A 402 -14.05 -13.69 19.32
C GLY A 402 -14.46 -12.21 19.25
N SER A 403 -15.76 -11.95 19.05
CA SER A 403 -16.24 -10.56 18.89
C SER A 403 -16.23 -9.73 20.18
N LYS A 404 -15.88 -10.30 21.33
CA LYS A 404 -15.99 -9.61 22.63
C LYS A 404 -15.20 -8.30 22.68
N PHE A 405 -13.97 -8.31 22.17
CA PHE A 405 -13.11 -7.13 22.17
C PHE A 405 -13.64 -6.03 21.23
N TYR A 406 -14.10 -6.43 20.03
CA TYR A 406 -14.77 -5.53 19.09
C TYR A 406 -16.05 -4.93 19.65
N ASP A 407 -16.87 -5.76 20.29
CA ASP A 407 -18.15 -5.35 20.87
C ASP A 407 -17.90 -4.34 22.01
N LEU A 408 -16.84 -4.53 22.82
CA LEU A 408 -16.41 -3.57 23.83
C LEU A 408 -15.98 -2.23 23.22
N ILE A 409 -15.12 -2.25 22.19
CA ILE A 409 -14.67 -1.02 21.51
C ILE A 409 -15.88 -0.27 20.93
N ASN A 410 -16.78 -0.99 20.25
CA ASN A 410 -17.98 -0.40 19.70
C ASN A 410 -18.92 0.17 20.76
N GLN A 411 -19.09 -0.50 21.89
CA GLN A 411 -19.89 0.02 23.00
C GLN A 411 -19.31 1.33 23.52
N LEU A 412 -18.00 1.41 23.71
CA LEU A 412 -17.32 2.64 24.14
C LEU A 412 -17.49 3.77 23.12
N ILE A 413 -17.34 3.47 21.83
CA ILE A 413 -17.56 4.47 20.75
C ILE A 413 -19.01 4.97 20.77
N MET A 414 -19.99 4.06 20.83
CA MET A 414 -21.40 4.42 20.85
C MET A 414 -21.77 5.23 22.09
N GLU A 415 -21.21 4.89 23.25
CA GLU A 415 -21.39 5.65 24.48
C GLU A 415 -20.82 7.07 24.35
N LEU A 416 -19.62 7.21 23.78
CA LEU A 416 -19.02 8.52 23.49
C LEU A 416 -19.88 9.34 22.51
N CYS A 417 -20.33 8.74 21.41
CA CYS A 417 -21.12 9.41 20.38
C CYS A 417 -22.53 9.79 20.86
N SER A 418 -23.12 9.04 21.78
CA SER A 418 -24.50 9.30 22.26
C SER A 418 -24.65 10.49 23.22
N LYS A 419 -23.55 11.06 23.73
CA LYS A 419 -23.61 12.22 24.64
C LYS A 419 -24.05 13.48 23.90
N LYS A 420 -24.93 14.30 24.52
CA LYS A 420 -25.54 15.52 23.92
C LYS A 420 -24.54 16.47 23.26
N TYR A 421 -23.33 16.60 23.83
CA TYR A 421 -22.28 17.50 23.34
C TYR A 421 -21.11 16.78 22.68
N SER A 422 -21.24 15.48 22.36
CA SER A 422 -20.18 14.71 21.70
C SER A 422 -19.79 15.31 20.34
N PHE A 423 -20.79 15.62 19.50
CA PHE A 423 -20.56 16.17 18.17
C PHE A 423 -19.88 17.55 18.20
N PRO A 424 -20.36 18.57 18.95
CA PRO A 424 -19.67 19.84 19.04
C PRO A 424 -18.25 19.72 19.60
N LEU A 425 -18.02 18.85 20.58
CA LEU A 425 -16.69 18.63 21.15
C LEU A 425 -15.74 17.96 20.16
N ILE A 426 -16.19 16.92 19.46
CA ILE A 426 -15.40 16.26 18.40
C ILE A 426 -15.12 17.24 17.27
N PHE A 427 -16.09 18.06 16.87
CA PHE A 427 -15.90 19.08 15.86
C PHE A 427 -14.84 20.10 16.29
N ILE A 428 -14.98 20.69 17.49
CA ILE A 428 -14.01 21.66 18.00
C ILE A 428 -12.63 21.03 18.10
N LEU A 429 -12.52 19.80 18.62
CA LEU A 429 -11.24 19.09 18.76
C LEU A 429 -10.59 18.83 17.40
N VAL A 430 -11.28 18.16 16.48
CA VAL A 430 -10.74 17.81 15.16
C VAL A 430 -10.44 19.07 14.36
N PHE A 431 -11.32 20.08 14.39
CA PHE A 431 -11.11 21.34 13.70
C PHE A 431 -9.92 22.10 14.29
N SER A 432 -9.77 22.16 15.62
CA SER A 432 -8.66 22.86 16.26
C SER A 432 -7.32 22.17 16.01
N ILE A 433 -7.28 20.83 16.05
CA ILE A 433 -6.08 20.05 15.68
C ILE A 433 -5.72 20.30 14.22
N THR A 434 -6.72 20.23 13.31
CA THR A 434 -6.50 20.46 11.88
C THR A 434 -6.03 21.89 11.62
N LEU A 435 -6.68 22.88 12.24
CA LEU A 435 -6.31 24.29 12.11
C LEU A 435 -4.90 24.53 12.68
N GLY A 436 -4.59 23.99 13.86
CA GLY A 436 -3.26 24.09 14.46
C GLY A 436 -2.19 23.48 13.57
N TYR A 437 -2.44 22.29 13.03
CA TYR A 437 -1.56 21.64 12.06
C TYR A 437 -1.37 22.47 10.78
N LEU A 438 -2.45 23.03 10.22
CA LEU A 438 -2.36 23.90 9.04
C LEU A 438 -1.60 25.19 9.34
N LEU A 439 -1.84 25.81 10.51
CA LEU A 439 -1.12 27.00 10.93
C LEU A 439 0.38 26.73 11.09
N GLU A 440 0.75 25.62 11.73
CA GLU A 440 2.15 25.20 11.87
C GLU A 440 2.79 24.94 10.50
N ARG A 441 2.15 24.12 9.67
CA ARG A 441 2.63 23.76 8.32
C ARG A 441 2.84 24.97 7.42
N TYR A 442 1.92 25.93 7.44
CA TYR A 442 2.01 27.11 6.57
C TYR A 442 2.73 28.30 7.20
N SER A 443 3.07 28.23 8.49
CA SER A 443 3.92 29.22 9.14
C SER A 443 5.34 29.15 8.61
N LEU A 444 5.91 30.32 8.33
CA LEU A 444 7.28 30.44 7.90
C LEU A 444 8.18 30.45 9.15
N HIS A 445 8.95 29.38 9.34
CA HIS A 445 9.91 29.27 10.42
C HIS A 445 11.10 30.19 10.10
N GLN A 446 11.36 31.11 11.02
CA GLN A 446 12.40 32.11 10.89
C GLN A 446 13.11 32.25 12.24
N THR A 447 14.36 31.78 12.31
CA THR A 447 15.18 31.99 13.50
C THR A 447 15.49 33.47 13.71
N VAL A 448 15.26 33.96 14.93
CA VAL A 448 15.68 35.29 15.37
C VAL A 448 17.13 35.23 15.81
N LEU A 449 18.03 35.81 15.03
CA LEU A 449 19.46 35.82 15.32
C LEU A 449 19.77 36.81 16.44
N THR A 450 20.56 36.37 17.43
CA THR A 450 21.16 37.28 18.42
C THR A 450 22.53 37.76 17.92
N LYS A 451 23.19 38.68 18.64
CA LYS A 451 24.43 39.33 18.15
C LYS A 451 25.58 38.35 17.84
N ASP A 452 25.61 37.19 18.49
CA ASP A 452 26.68 36.20 18.35
C ASP A 452 26.39 35.13 17.29
N TYR A 453 25.28 35.27 16.55
CA TYR A 453 24.81 34.32 15.55
C TYR A 453 24.67 35.03 14.19
N LYS A 454 25.27 34.48 13.14
CA LYS A 454 25.19 35.02 11.77
C LYS A 454 24.86 33.92 10.77
N LEU A 455 24.09 34.23 9.73
CA LEU A 455 23.83 33.25 8.69
C LEU A 455 25.11 33.02 7.88
N LEU A 456 25.40 31.75 7.58
CA LEU A 456 26.50 31.38 6.69
C LEU A 456 26.36 32.05 5.32
N MET A 457 25.12 32.23 4.87
CA MET A 457 24.77 32.86 3.60
C MET A 457 25.12 34.37 3.53
N ASP A 458 25.42 35.01 4.65
CA ASP A 458 25.91 36.40 4.67
C ASP A 458 27.39 36.50 4.23
N TYR A 459 28.05 35.36 4.06
CA TYR A 459 29.46 35.25 3.69
C TYR A 459 29.66 34.85 2.22
N PRO A 460 30.78 35.24 1.58
CA PRO A 460 31.00 34.98 0.16
C PRO A 460 31.09 33.49 -0.17
N VAL A 461 30.33 33.07 -1.18
CA VAL A 461 30.52 31.78 -1.85
C VAL A 461 31.73 31.90 -2.78
N THR A 462 32.74 31.09 -2.52
CA THR A 462 33.99 31.03 -3.31
C THR A 462 33.91 30.04 -4.47
N LEU A 463 33.13 28.96 -4.30
CA LEU A 463 32.87 27.95 -5.32
C LEU A 463 31.47 27.38 -5.12
N SER A 464 30.76 27.11 -6.22
CA SER A 464 29.57 26.26 -6.20
C SER A 464 29.49 25.43 -7.48
N ARG A 465 29.20 24.14 -7.33
CA ARG A 465 28.94 23.21 -8.44
C ARG A 465 27.81 22.24 -8.07
N GLN A 466 26.98 21.89 -9.04
CA GLN A 466 25.95 20.86 -8.93
C GLN A 466 25.53 20.37 -10.32
N GLU A 467 24.93 19.18 -10.41
CA GLU A 467 24.54 18.57 -11.70
C GLU A 467 23.26 19.16 -12.31
N TYR A 468 22.32 19.61 -11.48
CA TYR A 468 21.04 20.19 -11.91
C TYR A 468 20.83 21.58 -11.32
N GLY A 469 20.44 22.55 -12.16
CA GLY A 469 20.09 23.90 -11.71
C GLY A 469 21.25 24.70 -11.10
N LYS A 470 20.92 25.62 -10.21
CA LYS A 470 21.88 26.39 -9.39
C LYS A 470 21.38 26.42 -7.95
N HIS A 471 22.30 26.46 -6.99
CA HIS A 471 21.93 26.69 -5.60
C HIS A 471 21.16 28.01 -5.48
N ARG A 472 20.21 28.04 -4.55
CA ARG A 472 19.44 29.25 -4.25
C ARG A 472 19.47 29.54 -2.77
N PHE A 473 19.59 30.82 -2.42
CA PHE A 473 19.41 31.27 -1.05
C PHE A 473 17.93 31.57 -0.79
N ASN A 474 17.43 31.09 0.35
CA ASN A 474 16.07 31.27 0.85
C ASN A 474 14.99 30.73 -0.11
N ALA A 475 15.35 29.78 -0.97
CA ALA A 475 14.45 29.09 -1.88
C ALA A 475 15.01 27.70 -2.23
N SER A 476 14.14 26.75 -2.58
CA SER A 476 14.51 25.44 -3.11
C SER A 476 15.28 25.56 -4.42
N VAL A 477 15.87 24.46 -4.91
CA VAL A 477 16.58 24.47 -6.21
C VAL A 477 15.66 24.89 -7.38
N ASP A 478 14.40 24.48 -7.34
CA ASP A 478 13.38 24.86 -8.33
C ASP A 478 12.76 26.26 -8.08
N GLY A 479 13.09 26.90 -6.95
CA GLY A 479 12.67 28.26 -6.62
C GLY A 479 11.39 28.35 -5.79
N ASN A 480 10.97 27.26 -5.17
CA ASN A 480 9.88 27.24 -4.20
C ASN A 480 10.37 27.73 -2.82
N VAL A 481 9.44 27.86 -1.87
CA VAL A 481 9.80 28.11 -0.46
C VAL A 481 10.45 26.85 0.08
N LEU A 482 11.57 26.99 0.78
CA LEU A 482 12.29 25.88 1.43
C LEU A 482 11.33 25.08 2.32
N THR A 483 11.24 23.78 2.07
CA THR A 483 10.32 22.89 2.78
C THR A 483 10.98 21.58 3.13
N VAL A 484 11.08 21.26 4.42
CA VAL A 484 11.64 19.98 4.88
C VAL A 484 10.77 19.42 6.00
N GLY A 485 10.26 18.20 5.84
CA GLY A 485 9.45 17.53 6.86
C GLY A 485 8.16 18.30 7.14
N ASP A 486 7.55 18.84 6.10
CA ASP A 486 6.34 19.65 6.08
C ASP A 486 6.43 20.97 6.87
N LYS A 487 7.64 21.47 7.11
CA LYS A 487 7.90 22.79 7.68
C LYS A 487 8.49 23.72 6.64
N ARG A 488 8.02 24.97 6.62
CA ARG A 488 8.50 26.02 5.72
C ARG A 488 9.56 26.86 6.42
N PHE A 489 10.67 27.14 5.75
CA PHE A 489 11.78 27.90 6.33
C PHE A 489 12.05 29.17 5.55
N ALA A 490 12.34 30.26 6.27
CA ALA A 490 12.72 31.54 5.68
C ALA A 490 14.17 31.56 5.19
N TYR A 491 15.04 30.80 5.84
CA TYR A 491 16.48 30.84 5.65
C TYR A 491 17.06 29.47 5.34
N GLY A 492 17.87 29.39 4.28
CA GLY A 492 18.55 28.17 3.90
C GLY A 492 19.06 28.20 2.47
N ILE A 493 19.65 27.10 2.03
CA ILE A 493 20.27 26.91 0.73
C ILE A 493 19.65 25.69 0.07
N GLY A 494 18.83 25.88 -0.95
CA GLY A 494 18.29 24.78 -1.76
C GLY A 494 19.28 24.37 -2.85
N THR A 495 19.50 23.06 -3.00
CA THR A 495 20.46 22.47 -3.95
C THR A 495 19.98 21.11 -4.47
N HIS A 496 20.69 20.54 -5.45
CA HIS A 496 20.47 19.19 -5.98
C HIS A 496 21.77 18.38 -5.89
N ALA A 497 21.73 17.11 -5.49
CA ALA A 497 22.93 16.26 -5.48
C ALA A 497 23.44 15.93 -6.92
N ASP A 498 24.69 15.54 -7.16
CA ASP A 498 25.85 15.84 -6.34
C ASP A 498 26.07 17.36 -6.31
N SER A 499 26.30 17.94 -5.13
CA SER A 499 26.58 19.36 -4.97
C SER A 499 27.76 19.64 -4.06
N GLU A 500 28.45 20.76 -4.32
CA GLU A 500 29.47 21.30 -3.44
C GLU A 500 29.40 22.83 -3.44
N ILE A 501 29.33 23.42 -2.25
CA ILE A 501 29.27 24.87 -2.03
C ILE A 501 30.31 25.27 -0.98
N ILE A 502 31.26 26.11 -1.35
CA ILE A 502 32.37 26.53 -0.48
C ILE A 502 32.20 28.00 -0.07
N PHE A 503 32.14 28.26 1.23
CA PHE A 503 32.07 29.59 1.82
C PHE A 503 33.42 30.02 2.42
N ALA A 504 33.76 31.30 2.27
CA ALA A 504 34.83 31.92 3.06
C ALA A 504 34.25 32.46 4.37
N ILE A 505 34.69 31.91 5.51
CA ILE A 505 34.14 32.25 6.84
C ILE A 505 35.20 32.94 7.72
N PRO A 506 34.82 33.74 8.73
CA PRO A 506 35.76 34.35 9.65
C PRO A 506 36.45 33.30 10.52
N GLN A 507 37.71 33.54 10.90
CA GLN A 507 38.47 32.63 11.76
C GLN A 507 37.94 32.60 13.19
N GLU A 508 37.20 33.63 13.60
CA GLU A 508 36.58 33.78 14.91
C GLU A 508 35.32 32.92 15.09
N ALA A 509 34.78 32.35 14.01
CA ALA A 509 33.62 31.47 14.09
C ALA A 509 33.98 30.18 14.86
N LYS A 510 33.25 29.90 15.95
CA LYS A 510 33.51 28.79 16.87
C LYS A 510 32.71 27.53 16.56
N ALA A 511 31.53 27.68 15.98
CA ALA A 511 30.67 26.56 15.65
C ALA A 511 29.73 26.87 14.48
N LEU A 512 29.26 25.82 13.82
CA LEU A 512 28.18 25.84 12.84
C LEU A 512 26.99 25.09 13.40
N HIS A 513 25.83 25.73 13.48
CA HIS A 513 24.54 25.06 13.60
C HIS A 513 23.87 25.02 12.23
N ILE A 514 23.34 23.86 11.83
CA ILE A 514 22.68 23.72 10.54
C ILE A 514 21.64 22.61 10.62
N GLN A 515 20.52 22.84 9.95
CA GLN A 515 19.48 21.85 9.71
C GLN A 515 19.57 21.36 8.26
N TYR A 516 19.09 20.15 7.99
CA TYR A 516 19.17 19.55 6.67
C TYR A 516 18.09 18.49 6.44
N GLY A 517 17.75 18.26 5.17
CA GLY A 517 16.86 17.20 4.73
C GLY A 517 16.55 17.31 3.24
N LEU A 518 15.76 16.35 2.74
CA LEU A 518 15.20 16.41 1.39
C LEU A 518 14.13 17.50 1.34
N ASP A 519 14.08 18.22 0.21
CA ASP A 519 13.01 19.18 -0.02
C ASP A 519 11.69 18.44 -0.25
N ASP A 520 10.59 18.88 0.39
CA ASP A 520 9.26 18.27 0.26
C ASP A 520 8.67 18.41 -1.18
N GLU A 521 9.32 19.18 -2.07
CA GLU A 521 8.97 19.26 -3.51
C GLU A 521 9.25 17.96 -4.27
N VAL A 522 10.07 17.07 -3.71
CA VAL A 522 10.37 15.74 -4.24
C VAL A 522 9.85 14.63 -3.32
N GLY A 523 9.44 13.50 -3.90
CA GLY A 523 8.87 12.40 -3.13
C GLY A 523 9.91 11.61 -2.34
N SER A 524 10.92 11.08 -3.02
CA SER A 524 12.00 10.33 -2.39
C SER A 524 13.27 10.43 -3.20
N ALA A 525 14.40 10.50 -2.52
CA ALA A 525 15.74 10.43 -3.09
C ALA A 525 16.66 9.77 -2.07
N GLU A 526 17.86 9.38 -2.51
CA GLU A 526 18.86 8.73 -1.65
C GLU A 526 20.11 9.61 -1.61
N VAL A 527 20.31 10.36 -0.52
CA VAL A 527 21.37 11.39 -0.45
C VAL A 527 22.16 11.30 0.84
N VAL A 528 23.40 11.79 0.79
CA VAL A 528 24.30 11.92 1.95
C VAL A 528 24.81 13.34 2.05
N PHE A 529 24.67 13.94 3.22
CA PHE A 529 25.16 15.29 3.54
C PHE A 529 26.55 15.22 4.17
N GLU A 530 27.43 16.11 3.75
CA GLU A 530 28.78 16.25 4.29
C GLU A 530 29.11 17.72 4.58
N ILE A 531 29.84 17.94 5.67
CA ILE A 531 30.35 19.26 6.05
C ILE A 531 31.85 19.17 6.25
N TRP A 532 32.59 20.02 5.55
CA TRP A 532 34.05 20.08 5.62
C TRP A 532 34.53 21.46 6.07
N GLU A 533 35.66 21.50 6.77
CA GLU A 533 36.39 22.72 7.09
C GLU A 533 37.81 22.64 6.53
N GLY A 534 38.09 23.47 5.52
CA GLY A 534 39.23 23.28 4.62
C GLY A 534 39.20 21.89 3.98
N ALA A 535 40.26 21.09 4.18
CA ALA A 535 40.35 19.71 3.68
C ALA A 535 39.89 18.65 4.70
N GLN A 536 39.36 19.03 5.86
CA GLN A 536 38.95 18.10 6.91
C GLN A 536 37.44 17.87 6.88
N LEU A 537 37.02 16.61 6.77
CA LEU A 537 35.63 16.20 6.97
C LEU A 537 35.29 16.38 8.46
N LEU A 538 34.35 17.27 8.76
CA LEU A 538 33.84 17.45 10.12
C LEU A 538 32.72 16.47 10.43
N TRP A 539 31.86 16.21 9.44
CA TRP A 539 30.68 15.37 9.63
C TRP A 539 30.12 14.84 8.30
N ARG A 540 29.54 13.65 8.37
CA ARG A 540 28.80 12.97 7.30
C ARG A 540 27.53 12.35 7.87
N SER A 541 26.40 12.52 7.19
CA SER A 541 25.12 11.94 7.58
C SER A 541 25.05 10.43 7.33
N GLU A 542 24.05 9.78 7.93
CA GLU A 542 23.49 8.55 7.36
C GLU A 542 22.81 8.85 6.01
N VAL A 543 22.48 7.82 5.23
CA VAL A 543 21.72 7.99 3.98
C VAL A 543 20.30 8.44 4.32
N ILE A 544 19.82 9.46 3.63
CA ILE A 544 18.49 10.05 3.77
C ILE A 544 17.62 9.57 2.61
N TYR A 545 16.42 9.01 2.88
CA TYR A 545 15.61 8.28 1.88
C TYR A 545 14.28 8.97 1.47
N GLY A 546 13.87 10.04 2.15
CA GLY A 546 12.64 10.80 1.87
C GLY A 546 11.59 10.75 2.98
N TYR A 547 10.76 11.79 3.08
CA TYR A 547 9.72 11.95 4.11
C TYR A 547 10.20 11.89 5.57
N GLU A 548 11.49 12.12 5.79
CA GLU A 548 12.08 12.22 7.12
C GLU A 548 11.82 13.61 7.72
N SER A 549 11.75 13.70 9.05
CA SER A 549 11.72 14.99 9.73
C SER A 549 13.04 15.74 9.53
N VAL A 550 12.99 17.07 9.47
CA VAL A 550 14.19 17.93 9.47
C VAL A 550 15.19 17.49 10.55
N LYS A 551 16.45 17.27 10.16
CA LYS A 551 17.53 16.88 11.07
C LYS A 551 18.38 18.11 11.37
N ALA A 552 18.96 18.16 12.57
CA ALA A 552 19.79 19.27 13.01
C ALA A 552 21.14 18.76 13.51
N ILE A 553 22.19 19.54 13.27
CA ILE A 553 23.52 19.28 13.84
C ILE A 553 24.20 20.58 14.25
N GLN A 554 25.08 20.48 15.25
CA GLN A 554 25.98 21.54 15.65
C GLN A 554 27.41 21.01 15.69
N LEU A 555 28.32 21.68 14.98
CA LEU A 555 29.70 21.25 14.80
C LEU A 555 30.67 22.34 15.28
N PRO A 556 31.71 22.01 16.07
CA PRO A 556 32.77 22.96 16.38
C PRO A 556 33.60 23.28 15.12
N LEU A 557 34.07 24.52 15.02
CA LEU A 557 34.95 25.01 13.95
C LEU A 557 36.33 25.31 14.52
N SER A 558 37.37 25.08 13.70
CA SER A 558 38.77 25.24 14.10
C SER A 558 39.38 26.56 13.61
N GLY A 559 38.61 27.40 12.93
CA GLY A 559 39.04 28.70 12.42
C GLY A 559 39.87 28.63 11.14
N LYS A 560 39.67 27.62 10.28
CA LYS A 560 40.46 27.47 9.03
C LYS A 560 40.04 28.42 7.91
N GLY A 561 38.95 29.16 8.09
CA GLY A 561 38.50 30.23 7.19
C GLY A 561 37.71 29.77 5.96
N SER A 562 37.47 28.47 5.78
CA SER A 562 36.61 27.97 4.71
C SER A 562 35.74 26.80 5.16
N LEU A 563 34.47 26.81 4.74
CA LEU A 563 33.49 25.76 5.04
C LEU A 563 32.87 25.25 3.74
N THR A 564 32.82 23.93 3.56
CA THR A 564 32.19 23.29 2.40
C THR A 564 30.95 22.54 2.84
N LEU A 565 29.81 22.86 2.21
CA LEU A 565 28.59 22.07 2.27
C LEU A 565 28.53 21.19 1.02
N LYS A 566 28.49 19.88 1.21
CA LYS A 566 28.51 18.90 0.11
C LYS A 566 27.36 17.92 0.26
N VAL A 567 26.74 17.56 -0.86
CA VAL A 567 25.70 16.52 -0.90
C VAL A 567 26.07 15.55 -2.00
N ASP A 568 26.17 14.27 -1.66
CA ASP A 568 26.40 13.19 -2.62
C ASP A 568 25.11 12.39 -2.81
N SER A 569 24.83 12.04 -4.05
CA SER A 569 23.82 11.06 -4.43
C SER A 569 24.28 9.67 -3.99
N TYR A 570 23.34 8.90 -3.43
CA TYR A 570 23.54 7.52 -2.99
C TYR A 570 22.63 6.62 -3.81
N GLY A 571 22.81 6.60 -5.13
CA GLY A 571 21.96 5.81 -6.03
C GLY A 571 21.63 6.53 -7.33
N SER A 572 20.35 6.60 -7.68
CA SER A 572 19.87 7.37 -8.83
C SER A 572 19.80 8.85 -8.47
N ASN A 573 20.49 9.70 -9.23
CA ASN A 573 20.47 11.16 -9.05
C ASN A 573 19.22 11.84 -9.67
N SER A 574 18.04 11.24 -9.52
CA SER A 574 16.80 11.78 -10.11
C SER A 574 15.94 12.37 -9.01
N TRP A 575 15.75 13.69 -9.04
CA TRP A 575 14.97 14.42 -8.04
C TRP A 575 15.65 14.50 -6.66
N ASP A 576 16.98 14.53 -6.61
CA ASP A 576 17.77 14.62 -5.37
C ASP A 576 17.81 16.07 -4.84
N HIS A 577 16.62 16.69 -4.70
CA HIS A 577 16.47 18.06 -4.25
C HIS A 577 16.56 18.09 -2.72
N VAL A 578 17.47 18.91 -2.20
CA VAL A 578 17.80 18.96 -0.77
C VAL A 578 17.97 20.40 -0.32
N ASP A 579 17.69 20.61 0.96
CA ASP A 579 17.82 21.90 1.60
C ASP A 579 18.78 21.85 2.79
N TRP A 580 19.68 22.83 2.83
CA TRP A 580 20.44 23.20 4.02
C TRP A 580 19.71 24.34 4.74
N ILE A 581 19.05 24.03 5.84
CA ILE A 581 18.15 24.94 6.55
C ILE A 581 18.89 25.67 7.68
N GLU A 582 18.65 26.97 7.78
CA GLU A 582 19.19 27.84 8.84
C GLU A 582 20.68 27.60 9.16
N PRO A 583 21.59 27.67 8.17
CA PRO A 583 23.02 27.52 8.41
C PRO A 583 23.54 28.75 9.17
N ILE A 584 23.90 28.59 10.44
CA ILE A 584 24.24 29.66 11.37
C ILE A 584 25.63 29.44 11.96
N LEU A 585 26.49 30.45 11.83
CA LEU A 585 27.78 30.54 12.51
C LEU A 585 27.61 31.16 13.91
N ILE A 586 28.27 30.56 14.90
CA ILE A 586 28.27 30.97 16.30
C ILE A 586 29.64 31.53 16.66
N PHE A 587 29.70 32.71 17.28
CA PHE A 587 30.92 33.46 17.57
C PHE A 587 31.39 33.45 19.03
#